data_AF-A0A917X349-F1
#
_entry.id   AF-A0A917X349-F1
#
_cell.length_a   1.000
_cell.length_b   1.000
_cell.length_c   1.000
_cell.angle_alpha   90.00
_cell.angle_beta   90.00
_cell.angle_gamma   90.00
#
_symmetry.space_group_name_H-M   'P 1'
#
loop_
_entity.id
_entity.type
_entity.pdbx_description
1 polymer ?
#
loop_
_entity_poly.entity_id
_entity_poly.type
_entity_poly.pdbx_seq_one_letter_code
_entity_poly.pdbx_strand_id
1 'polypeptide(L)'
;MVATCQVDNCGVVAIARCSNPGCQVPGGAAFCLSHGTIGGHCGLCLRVTKERIDDIAARCANARNRIRVMAELLTSEGFSPPNRYFRATATKTNWRGKVIEVDDPAADGYGWPVGIHEWVWSVEVGWPHNNRQERRGRRQLFVNNNGEIIAHGNRSASGRPAVSSQYAFMQGPEIVEFWDGIVERMADIVRSHGLTVPS
;
A
#
# COMPACT_ATOMS: atom_id res chain seq x y z
N MET A 1 28.91 1.80 -28.40
CA MET A 1 28.67 0.37 -28.06
C MET A 1 27.18 0.11 -28.11
N VAL A 2 26.75 -0.94 -28.81
CA VAL A 2 25.35 -1.38 -28.88
C VAL A 2 25.04 -2.15 -27.59
N ALA A 3 24.12 -1.65 -26.77
CA ALA A 3 23.71 -2.34 -25.54
C ALA A 3 22.81 -3.54 -25.88
N THR A 4 23.10 -4.70 -25.30
CA THR A 4 22.30 -5.91 -25.45
C THR A 4 20.92 -5.74 -24.77
N CYS A 5 19.87 -6.23 -25.43
CA CYS A 5 18.52 -6.23 -24.87
C CYS A 5 18.42 -7.26 -23.73
N GLN A 6 17.99 -6.84 -22.55
CA GLN A 6 17.75 -7.72 -21.39
C GLN A 6 16.24 -7.89 -21.09
N VAL A 7 15.38 -7.66 -22.07
CA VAL A 7 13.97 -8.07 -21.94
C VAL A 7 13.93 -9.59 -22.15
N ASP A 8 13.77 -10.34 -21.06
CA ASP A 8 13.53 -11.80 -21.01
C ASP A 8 14.61 -12.75 -21.54
N ASN A 9 15.89 -12.36 -21.61
CA ASN A 9 16.95 -13.25 -22.14
C ASN A 9 16.61 -13.85 -23.52
N CYS A 10 15.78 -13.16 -24.34
CA CYS A 10 15.30 -13.65 -25.64
C CYS A 10 16.42 -13.87 -26.67
N GLY A 11 17.63 -13.36 -26.43
CA GLY A 11 18.77 -13.48 -27.34
C GLY A 11 18.72 -12.59 -28.59
N VAL A 12 17.72 -11.70 -28.72
CA VAL A 12 17.52 -10.85 -29.90
C VAL A 12 17.95 -9.39 -29.64
N VAL A 13 18.53 -8.76 -30.66
CA VAL A 13 18.94 -7.35 -30.66
C VAL A 13 17.70 -6.44 -30.55
N ALA A 14 17.73 -5.46 -29.63
CA ALA A 14 16.63 -4.49 -29.49
C ALA A 14 16.61 -3.50 -30.67
N ILE A 15 15.43 -3.21 -31.21
CA ILE A 15 15.24 -2.24 -32.30
C ILE A 15 14.04 -1.33 -31.95
N ALA A 16 14.26 -0.21 -31.25
CA ALA A 16 13.36 0.96 -31.15
C ALA A 16 13.71 1.83 -29.92
N ARG A 17 12.97 2.94 -29.70
CA ARG A 17 13.12 3.90 -28.60
C ARG A 17 12.45 3.46 -27.30
N CYS A 18 13.16 3.63 -26.17
CA CYS A 18 12.63 3.43 -24.82
C CYS A 18 11.30 4.16 -24.63
N SER A 19 10.27 3.47 -24.12
CA SER A 19 8.96 4.06 -23.86
C SER A 19 8.94 4.99 -22.64
N ASN A 20 10.02 5.04 -21.85
CA ASN A 20 10.14 5.99 -20.75
C ASN A 20 10.38 7.41 -21.32
N PRO A 21 9.43 8.36 -21.15
CA PRO A 21 9.56 9.72 -21.68
C PRO A 21 10.75 10.51 -21.10
N GLY A 22 11.30 10.08 -19.95
CA GLY A 22 12.50 10.66 -19.33
C GLY A 22 13.80 9.89 -19.60
N CYS A 23 13.83 8.97 -20.56
CA CYS A 23 15.02 8.16 -20.84
C CYS A 23 16.18 9.03 -21.36
N GLN A 24 17.23 9.20 -20.56
CA GLN A 24 18.42 9.97 -20.93
C GLN A 24 19.44 9.20 -21.79
N VAL A 25 19.17 7.92 -22.12
CA VAL A 25 20.07 7.10 -22.93
C VAL A 25 20.03 7.56 -24.38
N PRO A 26 21.13 8.11 -24.94
CA PRO A 26 21.17 8.54 -26.34
C PRO A 26 20.90 7.35 -27.27
N GLY A 27 19.96 7.52 -28.21
CA GLY A 27 19.55 6.46 -29.13
C GLY A 27 18.61 5.41 -28.53
N GLY A 28 18.13 5.63 -27.30
CA GLY A 28 17.17 4.84 -26.52
C GLY A 28 16.85 3.46 -27.06
N ALA A 29 17.27 2.38 -26.41
CA ALA A 29 16.89 1.03 -26.86
C ALA A 29 15.64 0.55 -26.12
N ALA A 30 14.56 0.22 -26.84
CA ALA A 30 13.54 -0.70 -26.37
C ALA A 30 12.75 -1.24 -27.56
N PHE A 31 12.93 -2.53 -27.84
CA PHE A 31 11.95 -3.59 -28.09
C PHE A 31 12.72 -4.81 -28.62
N CYS A 32 12.62 -5.97 -27.95
CA CYS A 32 13.00 -7.24 -28.57
C CYS A 32 11.98 -7.49 -29.69
N LEU A 33 12.42 -7.66 -30.96
CA LEU A 33 11.52 -7.89 -32.11
C LEU A 33 10.50 -9.02 -31.86
N SER A 34 10.83 -9.99 -30.99
CA SER A 34 9.95 -11.09 -30.60
C SER A 34 8.70 -10.67 -29.82
N HIS A 35 8.67 -9.49 -29.21
CA HIS A 35 7.59 -9.02 -28.34
C HIS A 35 7.05 -7.64 -28.75
N GLY A 36 7.19 -7.27 -30.04
CA GLY A 36 7.02 -5.92 -30.62
C GLY A 36 5.70 -5.17 -30.38
N THR A 37 4.78 -5.69 -29.57
CA THR A 37 3.54 -5.02 -29.13
C THR A 37 3.56 -4.58 -27.67
N ILE A 38 4.50 -5.08 -26.85
CA ILE A 38 4.58 -4.76 -25.42
C ILE A 38 5.56 -3.60 -25.23
N GLY A 39 5.03 -2.40 -24.98
CA GLY A 39 5.76 -1.22 -24.49
C GLY A 39 6.84 -1.57 -23.45
N GLY A 40 8.06 -1.04 -23.57
CA GLY A 40 9.23 -1.58 -22.90
C GLY A 40 10.20 -0.49 -22.46
N HIS A 41 10.66 -0.60 -21.22
CA HIS A 41 11.75 0.21 -20.70
C HIS A 41 13.10 -0.43 -21.03
N CYS A 42 14.12 0.39 -21.31
CA CYS A 42 15.48 -0.11 -21.50
C CYS A 42 16.04 -0.70 -20.19
N GLY A 43 17.06 -1.56 -20.26
CA GLY A 43 17.66 -2.20 -19.07
C GLY A 43 18.13 -1.20 -17.99
N LEU A 44 18.60 -0.01 -18.39
CA LEU A 44 18.93 1.07 -17.45
C LEU A 44 17.69 1.66 -16.77
N CYS A 45 16.62 1.94 -17.53
CA CYS A 45 15.36 2.42 -16.96
C CYS A 45 14.70 1.37 -16.06
N LEU A 46 14.80 0.08 -16.41
CA LEU A 46 14.35 -1.03 -15.55
C LEU A 46 15.17 -1.11 -14.26
N ARG A 47 16.50 -0.98 -14.33
CA ARG A 47 17.36 -0.98 -13.15
C ARG A 47 17.06 0.20 -12.22
N VAL A 48 16.96 1.41 -12.77
CA VAL A 48 16.59 2.61 -11.99
C VAL A 48 15.20 2.46 -11.38
N THR A 49 14.25 1.86 -12.10
CA THR A 49 12.92 1.56 -11.57
C THR A 49 13.00 0.56 -10.41
N LYS A 50 13.81 -0.49 -10.53
CA LYS A 50 14.04 -1.47 -9.47
C LYS A 50 14.67 -0.83 -8.24
N GLU A 51 15.75 -0.07 -8.41
CA GLU A 51 16.42 0.66 -7.31
C GLU A 51 15.45 1.59 -6.60
N ARG A 52 14.60 2.30 -7.35
CA ARG A 52 13.54 3.16 -6.79
C ARG A 52 12.48 2.36 -6.02
N ILE A 53 12.03 1.23 -6.55
CA ILE A 53 11.07 0.35 -5.85
C ILE A 53 11.69 -0.18 -4.56
N ASP A 54 12.95 -0.60 -4.60
CA ASP A 54 13.68 -1.14 -3.45
C ASP A 54 13.89 -0.04 -2.38
N ASP A 55 14.20 1.20 -2.76
CA ASP A 55 14.28 2.36 -1.84
C ASP A 55 12.91 2.67 -1.19
N ILE A 56 11.84 2.77 -1.99
CA ILE A 56 10.49 3.01 -1.47
C ILE A 56 10.08 1.89 -0.50
N ALA A 57 10.37 0.63 -0.85
CA ALA A 57 10.09 -0.51 0.00
C ALA A 57 10.85 -0.44 1.33
N ALA A 58 12.14 -0.07 1.30
CA ALA A 58 12.96 0.11 2.50
C ALA A 58 12.43 1.24 3.39
N ARG A 59 12.06 2.39 2.81
CA ARG A 59 11.45 3.52 3.54
C ARG A 59 10.13 3.13 4.19
N CYS A 60 9.25 2.45 3.45
CA CYS A 60 7.98 1.95 3.99
C CYS A 60 8.20 0.92 5.11
N ALA A 61 9.20 0.04 4.99
CA ALA A 61 9.54 -0.93 6.02
C ALA A 61 10.07 -0.26 7.29
N ASN A 62 10.93 0.75 7.15
CA ASN A 62 11.42 1.54 8.28
C ASN A 62 10.28 2.27 8.99
N ALA A 63 9.38 2.92 8.24
CA ALA A 63 8.21 3.58 8.82
C ALA A 63 7.31 2.62 9.60
N ARG A 64 7.03 1.43 9.04
CA ARG A 64 6.30 0.35 9.76
C ARG A 64 7.00 -0.05 11.05
N ASN A 65 8.32 -0.20 11.02
CA ASN A 65 9.08 -0.53 12.22
C ASN A 65 8.96 0.55 13.29
N ARG A 66 9.08 1.83 12.92
CA ARG A 66 8.93 2.96 13.85
C ARG A 66 7.53 3.00 14.48
N ILE A 67 6.48 2.77 13.68
CA ILE A 67 5.09 2.67 14.19
C ILE A 67 4.98 1.53 15.21
N ARG A 68 5.55 0.36 14.92
CA ARG A 68 5.56 -0.79 15.83
C ARG A 68 6.28 -0.47 17.14
N VAL A 69 7.47 0.11 17.08
CA VAL A 69 8.24 0.49 18.28
C VAL A 69 7.47 1.50 19.13
N MET A 70 6.79 2.48 18.52
CA MET A 70 5.95 3.43 19.26
C MET A 70 4.71 2.79 19.90
N ALA A 71 4.06 1.85 19.22
CA ALA A 71 2.93 1.09 19.77
C ALA A 71 3.38 0.18 20.93
N GLU A 72 4.53 -0.48 20.79
CA GLU A 72 5.16 -1.29 21.83
C GLU A 72 5.51 -0.44 23.06
N LEU A 73 6.10 0.75 22.85
CA LEU A 73 6.41 1.71 23.92
C LEU A 73 5.15 2.16 24.67
N LEU A 74 4.10 2.57 23.96
CA LEU A 74 2.84 2.95 24.60
C LEU A 74 2.27 1.80 25.43
N THR A 75 2.31 0.59 24.88
CA THR A 75 1.81 -0.62 25.56
C THR A 75 2.65 -0.97 26.79
N SER A 76 3.98 -0.88 26.72
CA SER A 76 4.88 -1.19 27.85
C SER A 76 4.73 -0.21 29.00
N GLU A 77 4.41 1.05 28.70
CA GLU A 77 4.11 2.09 29.69
C GLU A 77 2.66 2.03 30.22
N GLY A 78 1.89 1.01 29.81
CA GLY A 78 0.53 0.77 30.28
C GLY A 78 -0.55 1.61 29.60
N PHE A 79 -0.22 2.34 28.55
CA PHE A 79 -1.21 3.09 27.76
C PHE A 79 -1.91 2.14 26.79
N SER A 80 -3.22 1.97 26.98
CA SER A 80 -4.07 1.21 26.07
C SER A 80 -4.70 2.12 25.01
N PRO A 81 -4.94 1.61 23.79
CA PRO A 81 -5.58 2.40 22.76
C PRO A 81 -7.02 2.76 23.14
N PRO A 82 -7.43 4.02 23.00
CA PRO A 82 -8.70 4.50 23.54
C PRO A 82 -9.92 4.17 22.67
N ASN A 83 -9.73 3.91 21.37
CA ASN A 83 -10.83 3.87 20.42
C ASN A 83 -11.08 2.47 19.89
N ARG A 84 -12.33 2.00 20.00
CA ARG A 84 -12.80 0.78 19.37
C ARG A 84 -12.86 0.97 17.85
N TYR A 85 -12.42 -0.03 17.10
CA TYR A 85 -12.60 -0.15 15.66
C TYR A 85 -13.21 -1.49 15.30
N PHE A 86 -13.93 -1.52 14.17
CA PHE A 86 -14.45 -2.76 13.59
C PHE A 86 -13.41 -3.27 12.60
N ARG A 87 -12.83 -4.45 12.84
CA ARG A 87 -11.83 -5.02 11.90
C ARG A 87 -12.51 -5.58 10.65
N ALA A 88 -13.76 -6.03 10.78
CA ALA A 88 -14.58 -6.49 9.66
C ALA A 88 -16.01 -5.96 9.81
N THR A 89 -16.68 -5.78 8.68
CA THR A 89 -18.13 -5.67 8.60
C THR A 89 -18.69 -7.00 8.10
N ALA A 90 -19.72 -7.52 8.74
CA ALA A 90 -20.50 -8.64 8.24
C ALA A 90 -21.46 -8.17 7.16
N THR A 91 -21.67 -8.99 6.13
CA THR A 91 -22.66 -8.70 5.11
C THR A 91 -23.97 -9.35 5.50
N LYS A 92 -25.04 -8.57 5.60
CA LYS A 92 -26.40 -9.07 5.85
C LYS A 92 -27.32 -8.70 4.71
N THR A 93 -28.21 -9.61 4.34
CA THR A 93 -29.33 -9.31 3.44
C THR A 93 -30.47 -8.79 4.29
N ASN A 94 -30.91 -7.55 4.04
CA ASN A 94 -32.07 -7.02 4.73
C ASN A 94 -33.37 -7.69 4.21
N TRP A 95 -34.49 -7.43 4.87
CA TRP A 95 -35.80 -8.00 4.51
C TRP A 95 -36.28 -7.64 3.09
N ARG A 96 -35.69 -6.63 2.43
CA ARG A 96 -35.96 -6.25 1.03
C ARG A 96 -35.01 -6.91 0.02
N GLY A 97 -34.18 -7.86 0.45
CA GLY A 97 -33.19 -8.50 -0.41
C GLY A 97 -31.94 -7.64 -0.70
N LYS A 98 -31.81 -6.44 -0.10
CA LYS A 98 -30.64 -5.59 -0.28
C LYS A 98 -29.51 -6.04 0.64
N VAL A 99 -28.34 -6.24 0.05
CA VAL A 99 -27.10 -6.51 0.76
C VAL A 99 -26.62 -5.23 1.47
N ILE A 100 -26.45 -5.30 2.78
CA ILE A 100 -25.92 -4.23 3.63
C ILE A 100 -24.69 -4.72 4.39
N GLU A 101 -23.76 -3.80 4.66
CA GLU A 101 -22.66 -4.02 5.58
C GLU A 101 -23.12 -3.64 6.99
N VAL A 102 -22.93 -4.54 7.95
CA VAL A 102 -23.18 -4.31 9.37
C VAL A 102 -21.91 -4.64 10.14
N ASP A 103 -21.79 -4.12 11.36
CA ASP A 103 -20.62 -4.40 12.19
C ASP A 103 -20.54 -5.91 12.50
N ASP A 104 -19.32 -6.45 12.52
CA ASP A 104 -19.02 -7.80 13.00
C ASP A 104 -18.33 -7.69 14.37
N PRO A 105 -19.10 -7.72 15.49
CA PRO A 105 -18.55 -7.43 16.82
C PRO A 105 -17.48 -8.42 17.27
N ALA A 106 -17.45 -9.62 16.68
CA ALA A 106 -16.45 -10.64 16.99
C ALA A 106 -15.07 -10.29 16.42
N ALA A 107 -15.01 -9.37 15.46
CA ALA A 107 -13.77 -8.93 14.83
C ALA A 107 -13.22 -7.63 15.46
N ASP A 108 -13.84 -7.09 16.50
CA ASP A 108 -13.49 -5.76 16.99
C ASP A 108 -12.14 -5.71 17.68
N GLY A 109 -11.52 -4.53 17.64
CA GLY A 109 -10.28 -4.24 18.34
C GLY A 109 -10.24 -2.81 18.83
N TYR A 110 -9.14 -2.47 19.51
CA TYR A 110 -8.86 -1.11 19.96
C TYR A 110 -7.58 -0.62 19.30
N GLY A 111 -7.58 0.65 18.90
CA GLY A 111 -6.41 1.27 18.29
C GLY A 111 -6.35 2.77 18.48
N TRP A 112 -5.16 3.33 18.29
CA TRP A 112 -4.92 4.76 18.32
C TRP A 112 -5.31 5.37 16.97
N PRO A 113 -6.18 6.38 16.94
CA PRO A 113 -6.64 6.96 15.68
C PRO A 113 -5.50 7.74 15.00
N VAL A 114 -5.12 7.31 13.80
CA VAL A 114 -4.03 7.91 13.01
C VAL A 114 -4.53 8.58 11.73
N GLY A 115 -5.82 8.83 11.60
CA GLY A 115 -6.40 9.70 10.58
C GLY A 115 -7.39 9.05 9.64
N ILE A 116 -7.78 9.78 8.60
CA ILE A 116 -8.77 9.31 7.62
C ILE A 116 -8.12 9.32 6.24
N HIS A 117 -7.97 8.14 5.65
CA HIS A 117 -7.32 7.97 4.35
C HIS A 117 -8.21 7.20 3.37
N GLU A 118 -7.97 7.44 2.08
CA GLU A 118 -8.60 6.65 1.04
C GLU A 118 -8.04 5.22 1.05
N TRP A 119 -8.95 4.26 1.10
CA TRP A 119 -8.64 2.85 1.17
C TRP A 119 -9.31 2.11 0.02
N VAL A 120 -8.63 1.09 -0.49
CA VAL A 120 -9.13 0.23 -1.57
C VAL A 120 -9.29 -1.18 -1.03
N TRP A 121 -10.42 -1.81 -1.33
CA TRP A 121 -10.67 -3.21 -0.97
C TRP A 121 -11.48 -3.91 -2.05
N SER A 122 -11.26 -5.22 -2.20
CA SER A 122 -12.05 -6.04 -3.11
C SER A 122 -13.35 -6.46 -2.42
N VAL A 123 -14.48 -6.32 -3.12
CA VAL A 123 -15.75 -6.94 -2.75
C VAL A 123 -16.12 -7.98 -3.81
N GLU A 124 -16.64 -9.12 -3.37
CA GLU A 124 -17.22 -10.12 -4.27
C GLU A 124 -18.61 -9.63 -4.70
N VAL A 125 -18.87 -9.64 -6.01
CA VAL A 125 -20.10 -9.12 -6.60
C VAL A 125 -20.75 -10.19 -7.48
N GLY A 126 -21.96 -10.61 -7.09
CA GLY A 126 -22.76 -11.54 -7.88
C GLY A 126 -22.34 -13.01 -7.77
N TRP A 127 -23.18 -13.88 -8.33
CA TRP A 127 -22.92 -15.31 -8.48
C TRP A 127 -22.54 -15.58 -9.95
N PRO A 128 -21.53 -16.42 -10.25
CA PRO A 128 -20.67 -17.13 -9.30
C PRO A 128 -19.66 -16.18 -8.64
N HIS A 129 -19.10 -16.58 -7.49
CA HIS A 129 -18.24 -15.77 -6.60
C HIS A 129 -16.86 -15.38 -7.18
N ASN A 130 -16.72 -15.30 -8.49
CA ASN A 130 -15.47 -15.03 -9.21
C ASN A 130 -15.37 -13.60 -9.76
N ASN A 131 -16.41 -12.77 -9.61
CA ASN A 131 -16.35 -11.35 -9.95
C ASN A 131 -15.97 -10.53 -8.71
N ARG A 132 -14.72 -10.04 -8.67
CA ARG A 132 -14.26 -9.08 -7.66
C ARG A 132 -14.30 -7.67 -8.23
N GLN A 133 -14.93 -6.76 -7.51
CA GLN A 133 -14.90 -5.34 -7.83
C GLN A 133 -14.06 -4.61 -6.77
N GLU A 134 -13.14 -3.76 -7.20
CA GLU A 134 -12.47 -2.85 -6.28
C GLU A 134 -13.45 -1.74 -5.86
N ARG A 135 -13.56 -1.54 -4.56
CA ARG A 135 -14.24 -0.41 -3.93
C ARG A 135 -13.20 0.53 -3.36
N ARG A 136 -13.54 1.81 -3.36
CA ARG A 136 -12.76 2.88 -2.76
C ARG A 136 -13.61 3.62 -1.75
N GLY A 137 -12.99 4.08 -0.68
CA GLY A 137 -13.66 4.91 0.31
C GLY A 137 -12.71 5.42 1.36
N ARG A 138 -13.05 6.58 1.94
CA ARG A 138 -12.31 7.14 3.07
C ARG A 138 -12.66 6.37 4.33
N ARG A 139 -11.64 5.85 5.02
CA ARG A 139 -11.79 5.09 6.26
C ARG A 139 -10.93 5.71 7.35
N GLN A 140 -11.45 5.74 8.57
CA GLN A 140 -10.63 6.02 9.75
C GLN A 140 -9.60 4.90 9.91
N LEU A 141 -8.35 5.29 10.11
CA LEU A 141 -7.22 4.42 10.36
C LEU A 141 -6.88 4.40 11.84
N PHE A 142 -6.45 3.24 12.27
CA PHE A 142 -6.03 2.95 13.62
C PHE A 142 -4.70 2.21 13.60
N VAL A 143 -3.89 2.40 14.65
CA VAL A 143 -2.75 1.53 14.96
C VAL A 143 -3.11 0.72 16.20
N ASN A 144 -3.01 -0.60 16.14
CA ASN A 144 -3.26 -1.46 17.31
C ASN A 144 -2.00 -1.64 18.18
N ASN A 145 -2.11 -2.37 19.29
CA ASN A 145 -0.99 -2.64 20.21
C ASN A 145 0.24 -3.29 19.55
N ASN A 146 0.03 -4.01 18.44
CA ASN A 146 1.09 -4.69 17.70
C ASN A 146 1.75 -3.78 16.64
N GLY A 147 1.32 -2.52 16.52
CA GLY A 147 1.80 -1.61 15.48
C GLY A 147 1.19 -1.84 14.11
N GLU A 148 0.12 -2.64 14.01
CA GLU A 148 -0.54 -2.90 12.73
C GLU A 148 -1.50 -1.75 12.39
N ILE A 149 -1.46 -1.28 11.14
CA ILE A 149 -2.44 -0.32 10.63
C ILE A 149 -3.72 -1.07 10.26
N ILE A 150 -4.83 -0.63 10.84
CA ILE A 150 -6.17 -1.16 10.58
C ILE A 150 -7.05 -0.05 10.01
N ALA A 151 -7.73 -0.34 8.90
CA ALA A 151 -8.78 0.51 8.36
C ALA A 151 -10.14 0.08 8.91
N HIS A 152 -10.89 1.03 9.46
CA HIS A 152 -12.21 0.77 10.04
C HIS A 152 -13.17 0.13 9.03
N GLY A 153 -13.78 -0.99 9.44
CA GLY A 153 -14.83 -1.68 8.69
C GLY A 153 -14.35 -2.35 7.40
N ASN A 154 -13.05 -2.69 7.31
CA ASN A 154 -12.53 -3.36 6.12
C ASN A 154 -12.43 -4.88 6.26
N ARG A 155 -13.37 -5.58 5.62
CA ARG A 155 -13.53 -7.04 5.61
C ARG A 155 -12.36 -7.83 4.97
N SER A 156 -11.52 -7.21 4.15
CA SER A 156 -10.65 -7.97 3.24
C SER A 156 -9.19 -8.01 3.70
N ALA A 157 -8.61 -9.21 3.74
CA ALA A 157 -7.15 -9.41 3.77
C ALA A 157 -6.42 -8.73 2.59
N SER A 158 -7.16 -8.34 1.54
CA SER A 158 -6.63 -7.58 0.39
C SER A 158 -6.76 -6.06 0.52
N GLY A 159 -7.32 -5.58 1.63
CA GLY A 159 -7.49 -4.16 1.89
C GLY A 159 -6.16 -3.44 1.99
N ARG A 160 -6.02 -2.33 1.25
CA ARG A 160 -4.77 -1.57 1.21
C ARG A 160 -5.02 -0.06 1.03
N PRO A 161 -4.09 0.81 1.44
CA PRO A 161 -4.16 2.23 1.11
C PRO A 161 -4.32 2.42 -0.39
N ALA A 162 -5.11 3.39 -0.85
CA ALA A 162 -5.26 3.64 -2.29
C ALA A 162 -3.91 3.94 -2.98
N VAL A 163 -3.00 4.56 -2.24
CA VAL A 163 -1.62 4.87 -2.63
C VAL A 163 -0.70 3.64 -2.74
N SER A 164 -1.18 2.42 -2.44
CA SER A 164 -0.37 1.19 -2.52
C SER A 164 -0.74 0.27 -3.69
N SER A 165 -1.44 0.78 -4.70
CA SER A 165 -1.66 0.02 -5.94
C SER A 165 -0.32 -0.28 -6.65
N GLN A 166 -0.22 -1.37 -7.40
CA GLN A 166 1.00 -1.72 -8.16
C GLN A 166 1.49 -0.59 -9.07
N TYR A 167 0.57 0.26 -9.56
CA TYR A 167 0.90 1.45 -10.34
C TYR A 167 1.42 2.60 -9.48
N ALA A 168 0.95 2.75 -8.23
CA ALA A 168 1.41 3.78 -7.31
C ALA A 168 2.86 3.53 -6.83
N PHE A 169 3.25 2.27 -6.63
CA PHE A 169 4.65 1.89 -6.36
C PHE A 169 5.61 2.27 -7.50
N MET A 170 5.11 2.33 -8.74
CA MET A 170 5.91 2.72 -9.90
C MET A 170 5.96 4.24 -10.11
N GLN A 171 5.05 5.02 -9.51
CA GLN A 171 4.88 6.43 -9.88
C GLN A 171 5.07 7.47 -8.75
N GLY A 172 4.80 7.16 -7.48
CA GLY A 172 4.54 8.23 -6.49
C GLY A 172 5.45 8.29 -5.24
N PRO A 173 5.90 9.49 -4.80
CA PRO A 173 6.35 9.72 -3.42
C PRO A 173 5.21 9.59 -2.39
N GLU A 174 3.96 9.61 -2.85
CA GLU A 174 2.72 9.60 -2.06
C GLU A 174 2.61 8.41 -1.09
N ILE A 175 3.11 7.23 -1.46
CA ILE A 175 3.09 6.07 -0.55
C ILE A 175 4.01 6.31 0.64
N VAL A 176 5.15 6.99 0.42
CA VAL A 176 6.07 7.30 1.50
C VAL A 176 5.51 8.43 2.36
N GLU A 177 4.95 9.48 1.75
CA GLU A 177 4.24 10.54 2.48
C GLU A 177 3.09 10.00 3.34
N PHE A 178 2.36 9.01 2.83
CA PHE A 178 1.35 8.30 3.61
C PHE A 178 1.95 7.67 4.86
N TRP A 179 3.04 6.89 4.73
CA TRP A 179 3.67 6.23 5.88
C TRP A 179 4.31 7.23 6.84
N ASP A 180 4.98 8.26 6.34
CA ASP A 180 5.58 9.32 7.14
C ASP A 180 4.50 10.08 7.94
N GLY A 181 3.35 10.38 7.33
CA GLY A 181 2.22 10.99 8.03
C GLY A 181 1.62 10.13 9.15
N ILE A 182 1.63 8.80 9.01
CA ILE A 182 1.21 7.90 10.10
C ILE A 182 2.26 7.88 11.22
N VAL A 183 3.54 7.87 10.87
CA VAL A 183 4.63 7.94 11.84
C VAL A 183 4.55 9.23 12.66
N GLU A 184 4.34 10.38 12.02
CA GLU A 184 4.19 11.67 12.69
C GLU A 184 3.03 11.66 13.69
N ARG A 185 1.87 11.12 13.29
CA ARG A 185 0.71 11.03 14.18
C ARG A 185 0.95 10.08 15.35
N MET A 186 1.61 8.95 15.13
CA MET A 186 2.00 8.07 16.24
C MET A 186 2.98 8.76 17.19
N ALA A 187 3.94 9.52 16.65
CA ALA A 187 4.87 10.31 17.45
C ALA A 187 4.14 11.36 18.29
N ASP A 188 3.13 12.04 17.73
CA ASP A 188 2.29 12.99 18.48
C ASP A 188 1.50 12.32 19.59
N ILE A 189 0.99 11.11 19.37
CA ILE A 189 0.31 10.32 20.39
C ILE A 189 1.28 9.97 21.53
N VAL A 190 2.48 9.46 21.21
CA VAL A 190 3.54 9.19 22.18
C VAL A 190 3.86 10.44 23.01
N ARG A 191 4.05 11.59 22.37
CA ARG A 191 4.31 12.88 23.04
C ARG A 191 3.14 13.32 23.92
N SER A 192 1.90 13.11 23.49
CA SER A 192 0.71 13.49 24.26
C SER A 192 0.59 12.71 25.59
N HIS A 193 1.23 11.54 25.66
CA HIS A 193 1.38 10.75 26.88
C HIS A 193 2.64 11.08 27.69
N GLY A 194 3.39 12.12 27.31
CA GLY A 194 4.60 12.56 28.02
C GLY A 194 5.85 11.70 27.76
N LEU A 195 5.80 10.81 26.76
CA LEU A 195 6.89 9.90 26.43
C LEU A 195 7.83 10.49 25.37
N THR A 196 9.08 10.03 25.36
CA THR A 196 10.05 10.39 24.33
C THR A 196 9.89 9.50 23.11
N VAL A 197 9.84 10.11 21.92
CA VAL A 197 9.69 9.38 20.66
C VAL A 197 11.00 8.62 20.35
N PRO A 198 10.93 7.30 20.16
CA PRO A 198 12.10 6.51 19.79
C PRO A 198 12.59 6.89 18.39
N SER A 199 13.92 6.93 18.23
CA SER A 199 14.62 7.28 16.99
C SER A 199 14.43 6.24 15.90
#